data_AF-A0A3S8YI73-F1
#
_entry.id   AF-A0A3S8YI73-F1
#
_cell.length_a   1.000
_cell.length_b   1.000
_cell.length_c   1.000
_cell.angle_alpha   90.00
_cell.angle_beta   90.00
_cell.angle_gamma   90.00
#
_symmetry.space_group_name_H-M   'P 1'
#
loop_
_entity.id
_entity.type
_entity.pdbx_description
1 polymer ?
#
loop_
_entity_poly.entity_id
_entity_poly.type
_entity_poly.pdbx_seq_one_letter_code
_entity_poly.pdbx_strand_id
1 'polypeptide(L)'
;MSRRHVPAVLALVTGSLVAVPAQAARAATVEVACSVPDLVEAVNTANGTPGADTIRLARGCTYKLRAPDPVHPGNGLPVITSKITIDGRGATIERGGHGKKVAKFRIIYVEKTGDLTLRRTTIRGGYATDCPAFPDPVGMACGGGISNNGKMKITHSKVTGNTSASRIFAQGGGIDSPGSAGGISDTEVSGNHVVYDGDAAEGGAAGGGISNDGPLTVTGSRLTGNTATVTPRTRSIAFGSAIISFFGTTIRDTVISDNRAFAREGIARGAVANGIPEEFGRLTVTGGAVRDNVADAPQGVAQGGGIANNALMTVTDVKISGNRAVAKDGTARGGGIRVGPFGTLDLKDSHITGNTADAPNGTAQGAGIDNPEGGVLRAEHNELLRNTVTAKNGTAQGGGLYHAEGVLRPGSTTLERNTITHNRAGDGGGIFKASGVLTLNGDVVRDNRPNNCAPSGAVPGCTG
;
A
#
# COMPACT_ATOMS: atom_id res chain seq x y z
N MET A 1 14.69 -65.73 40.44
CA MET A 1 15.74 -66.73 40.12
C MET A 1 16.17 -66.54 38.67
N SER A 2 17.47 -66.35 38.45
CA SER A 2 18.12 -65.95 37.19
C SER A 2 17.83 -66.89 36.01
N ARG A 3 17.50 -66.35 34.82
CA ARG A 3 17.77 -67.01 33.55
C ARG A 3 18.34 -66.04 32.50
N ARG A 4 19.43 -66.53 31.91
CA ARG A 4 20.43 -65.91 31.05
C ARG A 4 19.89 -65.53 29.67
N HIS A 5 20.54 -64.50 29.10
CA HIS A 5 20.37 -64.01 27.73
C HIS A 5 20.85 -65.03 26.68
N VAL A 6 20.14 -65.07 25.55
CA VAL A 6 20.61 -65.63 24.26
C VAL A 6 20.63 -64.47 23.27
N PRO A 7 21.75 -64.15 22.59
CA PRO A 7 21.77 -63.09 21.60
C PRO A 7 21.25 -63.59 20.25
N ALA A 8 20.32 -62.85 19.65
CA ALA A 8 19.86 -63.05 18.28
C ALA A 8 20.82 -62.35 17.30
N VAL A 9 21.29 -63.09 16.30
CA VAL A 9 22.14 -62.60 15.21
C VAL A 9 21.25 -61.88 14.20
N LEU A 10 21.47 -60.57 14.02
CA LEU A 10 20.80 -59.75 13.02
C LEU A 10 21.64 -59.73 11.74
N ALA A 11 21.15 -60.36 10.67
CA ALA A 11 21.77 -60.31 9.35
C ALA A 11 21.41 -58.98 8.65
N LEU A 12 22.40 -58.12 8.41
CA LEU A 12 22.26 -56.94 7.57
C LEU A 12 22.32 -57.34 6.09
N VAL A 13 21.22 -57.14 5.37
CA VAL A 13 21.20 -57.13 3.90
C VAL A 13 21.55 -55.72 3.44
N THR A 14 22.75 -55.53 2.90
CA THR A 14 23.18 -54.27 2.28
C THR A 14 22.60 -54.16 0.87
N GLY A 15 21.47 -53.47 0.74
CA GLY A 15 20.93 -53.05 -0.56
C GLY A 15 21.76 -51.91 -1.14
N SER A 16 22.38 -52.13 -2.28
CA SER A 16 23.10 -51.12 -3.05
C SER A 16 22.10 -50.09 -3.62
N LEU A 17 22.07 -48.90 -3.03
CA LEU A 17 21.41 -47.73 -3.63
C LEU A 17 22.19 -47.31 -4.88
N VAL A 18 21.62 -47.59 -6.05
CA VAL A 18 22.07 -46.97 -7.30
C VAL A 18 21.72 -45.48 -7.23
N ALA A 19 22.71 -44.64 -6.94
CA ALA A 19 22.57 -43.21 -7.06
C ALA A 19 22.43 -42.85 -8.55
N VAL A 20 21.18 -42.64 -8.99
CA VAL A 20 20.91 -42.03 -10.29
C VAL A 20 21.50 -40.61 -10.22
N PRO A 21 22.39 -40.21 -11.15
CA PRO A 21 22.93 -38.86 -11.15
C PRO A 21 21.78 -37.88 -11.32
N ALA A 22 21.58 -37.00 -10.33
CA ALA A 22 20.66 -35.88 -10.46
C ALA A 22 21.10 -35.05 -11.68
N GLN A 23 20.27 -35.03 -12.73
CA GLN A 23 20.49 -34.14 -13.87
C GLN A 23 20.65 -32.72 -13.32
N ALA A 24 21.78 -32.09 -13.62
CA ALA A 24 21.98 -30.69 -13.31
C ALA A 24 20.84 -29.90 -13.94
N ALA A 25 19.98 -29.30 -13.12
CA ALA A 25 18.89 -28.44 -13.56
C ALA A 25 19.47 -27.23 -14.30
N ARG A 26 19.63 -27.35 -15.62
CA ARG A 26 19.90 -26.18 -16.47
C ARG A 26 18.60 -25.38 -16.54
N ALA A 27 18.64 -24.13 -16.09
CA ALA A 27 17.54 -23.21 -16.32
C ALA A 27 17.31 -23.06 -17.82
N ALA A 28 16.15 -23.47 -18.35
CA ALA A 28 15.90 -23.34 -19.77
C ALA A 28 15.63 -21.86 -20.09
N THR A 29 16.28 -21.37 -21.13
CA THR A 29 15.92 -20.06 -21.70
C THR A 29 15.06 -20.30 -22.94
N VAL A 30 13.87 -19.71 -22.96
CA VAL A 30 12.98 -19.71 -24.12
C VAL A 30 12.95 -18.31 -24.71
N GLU A 31 13.35 -18.18 -25.98
CA GLU A 31 13.19 -16.94 -26.74
C GLU A 31 11.77 -16.88 -27.30
N VAL A 32 11.08 -15.77 -27.09
CA VAL A 32 9.70 -15.58 -27.53
C VAL A 32 9.66 -14.54 -28.63
N ALA A 33 9.13 -14.89 -29.81
CA ALA A 33 8.90 -13.93 -30.88
C ALA A 33 7.88 -12.87 -30.44
N CYS A 34 7.67 -11.82 -31.24
CA CYS A 34 6.69 -10.77 -30.93
C CYS A 34 5.25 -11.26 -31.22
N SER A 35 4.81 -12.29 -30.48
CA SER A 35 3.60 -13.07 -30.69
C SER A 35 2.99 -13.48 -29.35
N VAL A 36 1.69 -13.23 -29.17
CA VAL A 36 0.96 -13.63 -27.96
C VAL A 36 0.83 -15.17 -27.85
N PRO A 37 0.49 -15.90 -28.92
CA PRO A 37 0.52 -17.37 -28.89
C PRO A 37 1.86 -17.93 -28.40
N ASP A 38 2.98 -17.43 -28.91
CA ASP A 38 4.32 -17.89 -28.51
C ASP A 38 4.61 -17.58 -27.03
N LEU A 39 4.13 -16.43 -26.53
CA LEU A 39 4.24 -16.08 -25.11
C LEU A 39 3.44 -17.05 -24.23
N VAL A 40 2.20 -17.34 -24.63
CA VAL A 40 1.31 -18.28 -23.92
C VAL A 40 1.91 -19.68 -23.91
N GLU A 41 2.43 -20.14 -25.05
CA GLU A 41 3.11 -21.43 -25.18
C GLU A 41 4.34 -21.49 -24.26
N ALA A 42 5.20 -20.46 -24.28
CA ALA A 42 6.38 -20.41 -23.42
C ALA A 42 6.05 -20.48 -21.93
N VAL A 43 4.97 -19.83 -21.48
CA VAL A 43 4.51 -19.92 -20.09
C VAL A 43 4.02 -21.34 -19.77
N ASN A 44 3.21 -21.95 -20.64
CA ASN A 44 2.73 -23.32 -20.45
C ASN A 44 3.87 -24.34 -20.41
N THR A 45 4.85 -24.21 -21.30
CA THR A 45 6.06 -25.05 -21.29
C THR A 45 6.81 -24.90 -19.98
N ALA A 46 7.05 -23.66 -19.53
CA ALA A 46 7.78 -23.40 -18.28
C ALA A 46 7.02 -23.88 -17.02
N ASN A 47 5.69 -23.87 -17.03
CA ASN A 47 4.89 -24.46 -15.95
C ASN A 47 5.00 -26.01 -15.92
N GLY A 48 5.30 -26.63 -17.06
CA GLY A 48 5.45 -28.09 -17.18
C GLY A 48 6.83 -28.63 -16.77
N THR A 49 7.78 -27.78 -16.41
CA THR A 49 9.14 -28.18 -16.03
C THR A 49 9.33 -28.10 -14.51
N PRO A 50 10.17 -28.98 -13.92
CA PRO A 50 10.51 -28.91 -12.49
C PRO A 50 11.57 -27.84 -12.18
N GLY A 51 12.23 -27.29 -13.21
CA GLY A 51 13.34 -26.35 -13.08
C GLY A 51 12.88 -24.89 -13.10
N ALA A 52 13.81 -23.98 -12.81
CA ALA A 52 13.59 -22.55 -12.98
C ALA A 52 13.81 -22.17 -14.45
N ASP A 53 12.84 -21.51 -15.08
CA ASP A 53 12.93 -21.14 -16.49
C ASP A 53 13.00 -19.62 -16.70
N THR A 54 13.62 -19.22 -17.80
CA THR A 54 13.70 -17.83 -18.25
C THR A 54 13.00 -17.66 -19.59
N ILE A 55 11.89 -16.94 -19.60
CA ILE A 55 11.17 -16.51 -20.79
C ILE A 55 11.74 -15.15 -21.21
N ARG A 56 12.38 -15.09 -22.37
CA ARG A 56 13.00 -13.87 -22.90
C ARG A 56 12.14 -13.31 -24.02
N LEU A 57 11.56 -12.13 -23.78
CA LEU A 57 10.67 -11.49 -24.73
C LEU A 57 11.44 -10.79 -25.85
N ALA A 58 10.79 -10.68 -27.02
CA ALA A 58 11.26 -9.85 -28.10
C ALA A 58 11.42 -8.40 -27.62
N ARG A 59 12.62 -7.83 -27.83
CA ARG A 59 13.01 -6.52 -27.31
C ARG A 59 12.00 -5.44 -27.73
N GLY A 60 11.45 -4.72 -26.76
CA GLY A 60 10.52 -3.60 -27.01
C GLY A 60 9.17 -3.97 -27.64
N CYS A 61 8.87 -5.27 -27.82
CA CYS A 61 7.63 -5.73 -28.39
C CYS A 61 6.42 -5.37 -27.49
N THR A 62 5.24 -5.20 -28.09
CA THR A 62 3.97 -5.15 -27.35
C THR A 62 3.18 -6.43 -27.60
N TYR A 63 3.06 -7.25 -26.55
CA TYR A 63 2.23 -8.45 -26.51
C TYR A 63 0.81 -8.07 -26.10
N LYS A 64 -0.06 -7.91 -27.10
CA LYS A 64 -1.43 -7.45 -26.92
C LYS A 64 -2.41 -8.61 -26.74
N LEU A 65 -2.77 -8.91 -25.50
CA LEU A 65 -3.72 -9.96 -25.13
C LEU A 65 -5.14 -9.53 -25.52
N ARG A 66 -5.72 -10.18 -26.54
CA ARG A 66 -7.07 -9.83 -27.05
C ARG A 66 -8.19 -10.68 -26.45
N ALA A 67 -7.83 -11.81 -25.86
CA ALA A 67 -8.73 -12.73 -25.20
C ALA A 67 -8.07 -13.19 -23.89
N PRO A 68 -8.87 -13.59 -22.88
CA PRO A 68 -8.33 -14.21 -21.68
C PRO A 68 -7.79 -15.62 -21.97
N ASP A 69 -7.06 -16.16 -20.99
CA ASP A 69 -6.65 -17.56 -20.96
C ASP A 69 -7.88 -18.47 -21.00
N PRO A 70 -7.94 -19.48 -21.90
CA PRO A 70 -9.11 -20.34 -22.04
C PRO A 70 -9.35 -21.26 -20.85
N VAL A 71 -8.33 -21.53 -20.02
CA VAL A 71 -8.46 -22.40 -18.84
C VAL A 71 -8.89 -21.59 -17.62
N HIS A 72 -8.32 -20.40 -17.44
CA HIS A 72 -8.58 -19.51 -16.31
C HIS A 72 -8.96 -18.11 -16.81
N PRO A 73 -10.24 -17.89 -17.20
CA PRO A 73 -10.66 -16.71 -17.94
C PRO A 73 -10.58 -15.37 -17.17
N GLY A 74 -10.32 -15.41 -15.86
CA GLY A 74 -9.99 -14.20 -15.09
C GLY A 74 -8.63 -13.61 -15.46
N ASN A 75 -7.77 -14.36 -16.16
CA ASN A 75 -6.38 -14.02 -16.46
C ASN A 75 -6.15 -13.89 -17.97
N GLY A 76 -5.15 -13.11 -18.37
CA GLY A 76 -4.75 -12.95 -19.77
C GLY A 76 -3.65 -13.94 -20.19
N LEU A 77 -2.77 -14.30 -19.27
CA LEU A 77 -1.76 -15.35 -19.44
C LEU A 77 -2.16 -16.60 -18.64
N PRO A 78 -1.62 -17.78 -19.00
CA PRO A 78 -1.72 -18.95 -18.14
C PRO A 78 -1.19 -18.66 -16.74
N VAL A 79 -1.77 -19.33 -15.74
CA VAL A 79 -1.40 -19.18 -14.33
C VAL A 79 0.06 -19.60 -14.13
N ILE A 80 0.83 -18.80 -13.41
CA ILE A 80 2.22 -19.13 -13.07
C ILE A 80 2.21 -20.10 -11.89
N THR A 81 2.63 -21.34 -12.12
CA THR A 81 2.64 -22.43 -11.12
C THR A 81 4.04 -22.94 -10.80
N SER A 82 5.05 -22.57 -11.59
CA SER A 82 6.46 -22.90 -11.40
C SER A 82 7.33 -21.66 -11.20
N LYS A 83 8.65 -21.84 -11.14
CA LYS A 83 9.61 -20.73 -11.03
C LYS A 83 9.96 -20.17 -12.40
N ILE A 84 9.44 -18.98 -12.70
CA ILE A 84 9.56 -18.34 -14.02
C ILE A 84 10.17 -16.95 -13.89
N THR A 85 11.22 -16.69 -14.67
CA THR A 85 11.73 -15.33 -14.92
C THR A 85 11.24 -14.85 -16.27
N ILE A 86 10.47 -13.77 -16.32
CA ILE A 86 10.14 -13.07 -17.56
C ILE A 86 11.10 -11.89 -17.71
N ASP A 87 12.01 -12.00 -18.68
CA ASP A 87 12.91 -10.94 -19.10
C ASP A 87 12.30 -10.17 -20.28
N GLY A 88 11.66 -9.04 -19.97
CA GLY A 88 10.92 -8.29 -20.97
C GLY A 88 11.79 -7.58 -21.99
N ARG A 89 13.07 -7.29 -21.70
CA ARG A 89 13.95 -6.48 -22.57
C ARG A 89 13.26 -5.20 -23.08
N GLY A 90 12.46 -4.56 -22.22
CA GLY A 90 11.67 -3.36 -22.52
C GLY A 90 10.29 -3.62 -23.15
N ALA A 91 9.87 -4.88 -23.27
CA ALA A 91 8.57 -5.25 -23.82
C ALA A 91 7.41 -4.87 -22.90
N THR A 92 6.22 -4.77 -23.50
CA THR A 92 4.95 -4.55 -22.83
C THR A 92 4.05 -5.77 -23.00
N ILE A 93 3.44 -6.23 -21.92
CA ILE A 93 2.33 -7.19 -21.94
C ILE A 93 1.08 -6.41 -21.53
N GLU A 94 0.09 -6.37 -22.42
CA GLU A 94 -1.11 -5.54 -22.20
C GLU A 94 -2.42 -6.26 -22.51
N ARG A 95 -3.47 -5.88 -21.80
CA ARG A 95 -4.84 -6.20 -22.21
C ARG A 95 -5.22 -5.28 -23.37
N GLY A 96 -5.57 -5.90 -24.49
CA GLY A 96 -5.85 -5.21 -25.74
C GLY A 96 -7.22 -4.55 -25.78
N GLY A 97 -7.26 -3.24 -25.59
CA GLY A 97 -8.46 -2.41 -25.75
C GLY A 97 -9.17 -2.06 -24.45
N HIS A 98 -10.07 -1.07 -24.53
CA HIS A 98 -10.84 -0.56 -23.40
C HIS A 98 -12.33 -0.44 -23.76
N GLY A 99 -13.17 -0.36 -22.74
CA GLY A 99 -14.62 -0.19 -22.89
C GLY A 99 -15.43 -1.46 -22.64
N LYS A 100 -16.76 -1.32 -22.67
CA LYS A 100 -17.71 -2.33 -22.17
C LYS A 100 -17.73 -3.64 -22.97
N LYS A 101 -17.27 -3.63 -24.23
CA LYS A 101 -17.27 -4.80 -25.13
C LYS A 101 -15.96 -5.60 -25.10
N VAL A 102 -14.93 -5.09 -24.42
CA VAL A 102 -13.64 -5.79 -24.30
C VAL A 102 -13.69 -6.67 -23.07
N ALA A 103 -13.28 -7.94 -23.21
CA ALA A 103 -13.18 -8.84 -22.07
C ALA A 103 -12.32 -8.23 -20.95
N LYS A 104 -12.77 -8.43 -19.72
CA LYS A 104 -12.08 -8.00 -18.50
C LYS A 104 -11.30 -9.19 -17.96
N PHE A 105 -10.00 -9.01 -17.79
CA PHE A 105 -9.11 -9.99 -17.18
C PHE A 105 -7.86 -9.28 -16.65
N ARG A 106 -7.27 -9.82 -15.58
CA ARG A 106 -5.93 -9.42 -15.11
C ARG A 106 -4.86 -9.94 -16.06
N ILE A 107 -3.66 -9.37 -16.05
CA ILE A 107 -2.59 -9.84 -16.97
C ILE A 107 -1.95 -11.12 -16.43
N ILE A 108 -1.55 -11.12 -15.17
CA ILE A 108 -0.79 -12.22 -14.55
C ILE A 108 -1.46 -12.64 -13.24
N TYR A 109 -1.55 -13.96 -13.05
CA TYR A 109 -1.82 -14.58 -11.76
C TYR A 109 -0.67 -15.52 -11.40
N VAL A 110 -0.12 -15.36 -10.20
CA VAL A 110 0.88 -16.26 -9.61
C VAL A 110 0.19 -17.07 -8.52
N GLU A 111 0.09 -18.37 -8.71
CA GLU A 111 -0.51 -19.27 -7.73
C GLU A 111 0.46 -19.58 -6.58
N LYS A 112 0.00 -20.24 -5.51
CA LYS A 112 0.77 -20.55 -4.30
C LYS A 112 2.13 -21.22 -4.57
N THR A 113 2.23 -22.08 -5.58
CA THR A 113 3.49 -22.75 -5.96
C THR A 113 4.37 -21.92 -6.90
N GLY A 114 3.81 -20.88 -7.50
CA GLY A 114 4.51 -20.02 -8.45
C GLY A 114 5.57 -19.14 -7.79
N ASP A 115 6.66 -18.93 -8.51
CA ASP A 115 7.75 -18.00 -8.15
C ASP A 115 8.09 -17.15 -9.38
N LEU A 116 7.47 -15.97 -9.45
CA LEU A 116 7.60 -15.08 -10.59
C LEU A 116 8.69 -14.03 -10.36
N THR A 117 9.64 -13.94 -11.29
CA THR A 117 10.50 -12.77 -11.44
C THR A 117 10.16 -12.00 -12.72
N LEU A 118 9.72 -10.76 -12.60
CA LEU A 118 9.57 -9.82 -13.72
C LEU A 118 10.76 -8.86 -13.76
N ARG A 119 11.38 -8.71 -14.94
CA ARG A 119 12.41 -7.68 -15.14
C ARG A 119 12.29 -7.00 -16.50
N ARG A 120 12.44 -5.67 -16.52
CA ARG A 120 12.38 -4.86 -17.75
C ARG A 120 11.11 -5.09 -18.56
N THR A 121 9.99 -5.21 -17.87
CA THR A 121 8.67 -5.52 -18.45
C THR A 121 7.67 -4.44 -18.06
N THR A 122 6.79 -4.07 -18.98
CA THR A 122 5.60 -3.24 -18.66
C THR A 122 4.36 -4.13 -18.63
N ILE A 123 3.62 -4.09 -17.52
CA ILE A 123 2.30 -4.73 -17.36
C ILE A 123 1.24 -3.64 -17.39
N ARG A 124 0.31 -3.71 -18.36
CA ARG A 124 -0.61 -2.60 -18.62
C ARG A 124 -2.04 -2.99 -18.96
N GLY A 125 -2.99 -2.16 -18.51
CA GLY A 125 -4.37 -2.17 -18.99
C GLY A 125 -5.23 -3.34 -18.48
N GLY A 126 -4.68 -4.18 -17.61
CA GLY A 126 -5.39 -5.29 -16.99
C GLY A 126 -6.61 -4.80 -16.22
N TYR A 127 -7.64 -5.63 -16.15
CA TYR A 127 -8.89 -5.31 -15.50
C TYR A 127 -9.43 -6.54 -14.76
N ALA A 128 -9.29 -6.60 -13.44
CA ALA A 128 -9.81 -7.68 -12.61
C ALA A 128 -11.25 -7.41 -12.13
N THR A 129 -12.08 -8.45 -12.11
CA THR A 129 -13.44 -8.44 -11.54
C THR A 129 -13.69 -9.61 -10.58
N ASP A 130 -12.65 -10.38 -10.29
CA ASP A 130 -12.61 -11.57 -9.44
C ASP A 130 -11.34 -11.52 -8.58
N CYS A 131 -11.26 -12.37 -7.56
CA CYS A 131 -10.07 -12.48 -6.72
C CYS A 131 -9.69 -13.95 -6.47
N PRO A 132 -8.65 -14.47 -7.14
CA PRO A 132 -8.26 -15.87 -7.00
C PRO A 132 -7.82 -16.27 -5.59
N ALA A 133 -7.25 -15.33 -4.82
CA ALA A 133 -6.80 -15.56 -3.44
C ALA A 133 -7.94 -15.78 -2.46
N PHE A 134 -9.08 -15.16 -2.73
CA PHE A 134 -10.24 -15.13 -1.87
C PHE A 134 -11.50 -15.37 -2.72
N PRO A 135 -11.77 -16.63 -3.09
CA PRO A 135 -12.95 -16.96 -3.89
C PRO A 135 -14.26 -16.67 -3.13
N ASP A 136 -14.19 -16.62 -1.79
CA ASP A 136 -15.28 -16.30 -0.88
C ASP A 136 -14.99 -15.05 -0.03
N PRO A 137 -15.94 -14.12 0.14
CA PRO A 137 -17.24 -14.09 -0.54
C PRO A 137 -17.10 -13.85 -2.04
N VAL A 138 -17.95 -14.51 -2.82
CA VAL A 138 -18.02 -14.34 -4.27
C VAL A 138 -18.21 -12.87 -4.64
N GLY A 139 -17.40 -12.40 -5.58
CA GLY A 139 -17.54 -11.06 -6.17
C GLY A 139 -16.52 -10.04 -5.69
N MET A 140 -15.55 -10.41 -4.85
CA MET A 140 -14.36 -9.56 -4.62
C MET A 140 -13.48 -9.49 -5.87
N ALA A 141 -12.73 -8.40 -6.02
CA ALA A 141 -11.77 -8.23 -7.11
C ALA A 141 -10.38 -7.91 -6.59
N CYS A 142 -9.35 -8.55 -7.12
CA CYS A 142 -7.97 -8.26 -6.77
C CYS A 142 -6.99 -8.32 -7.94
N GLY A 143 -5.96 -7.48 -7.86
CA GLY A 143 -4.77 -7.53 -8.72
C GLY A 143 -5.09 -7.24 -10.19
N GLY A 144 -5.47 -6.00 -10.50
CA GLY A 144 -5.88 -5.62 -11.85
C GLY A 144 -4.82 -5.89 -12.91
N GLY A 145 -3.55 -5.68 -12.59
CA GLY A 145 -2.41 -6.08 -13.41
C GLY A 145 -1.89 -7.46 -13.01
N ILE A 146 -1.54 -7.60 -11.72
CA ILE A 146 -0.90 -8.78 -11.14
C ILE A 146 -1.61 -9.16 -9.85
N SER A 147 -1.98 -10.44 -9.69
CA SER A 147 -2.36 -11.03 -8.41
C SER A 147 -1.32 -12.09 -8.03
N ASN A 148 -0.76 -12.01 -6.82
CA ASN A 148 0.33 -12.87 -6.36
C ASN A 148 -0.02 -13.63 -5.07
N ASN A 149 -0.30 -14.92 -5.19
CA ASN A 149 -0.50 -15.86 -4.08
C ASN A 149 0.75 -16.69 -3.75
N GLY A 150 1.77 -16.65 -4.61
CA GLY A 150 3.02 -17.39 -4.48
C GLY A 150 4.16 -16.50 -4.00
N LYS A 151 5.20 -16.40 -4.83
CA LYS A 151 6.32 -15.49 -4.66
C LYS A 151 6.44 -14.57 -5.86
N MET A 152 6.81 -13.33 -5.62
CA MET A 152 6.96 -12.32 -6.66
C MET A 152 8.18 -11.44 -6.43
N LYS A 153 8.95 -11.23 -7.50
CA LYS A 153 9.99 -10.21 -7.59
C LYS A 153 9.79 -9.37 -8.85
N ILE A 154 9.64 -8.06 -8.72
CA ILE A 154 9.55 -7.12 -9.85
C ILE A 154 10.74 -6.16 -9.79
N THR A 155 11.48 -6.05 -10.89
CA THR A 155 12.67 -5.17 -10.96
C THR A 155 12.71 -4.39 -12.27
N HIS A 156 13.11 -3.11 -12.24
CA HIS A 156 13.31 -2.30 -13.45
C HIS A 156 12.11 -2.36 -14.41
N SER A 157 10.89 -2.35 -13.87
CA SER A 157 9.67 -2.66 -14.61
C SER A 157 8.62 -1.58 -14.41
N LYS A 158 7.47 -1.74 -15.07
CA LYS A 158 6.31 -0.86 -14.92
C LYS A 158 5.04 -1.67 -14.74
N VAL A 159 4.21 -1.27 -13.78
CA VAL A 159 2.83 -1.78 -13.60
C VAL A 159 1.90 -0.59 -13.67
N THR A 160 1.24 -0.41 -14.81
CA THR A 160 0.61 0.87 -15.15
C THR A 160 -0.78 0.74 -15.75
N GLY A 161 -1.68 1.65 -15.37
CA GLY A 161 -3.00 1.76 -16.01
C GLY A 161 -3.88 0.52 -15.84
N ASN A 162 -3.70 -0.23 -14.75
CA ASN A 162 -4.50 -1.41 -14.45
C ASN A 162 -5.66 -1.08 -13.51
N THR A 163 -6.71 -1.90 -13.54
CA THR A 163 -7.92 -1.67 -12.75
C THR A 163 -8.37 -2.94 -12.03
N SER A 164 -8.78 -2.81 -10.78
CA SER A 164 -9.53 -3.83 -10.05
C SER A 164 -10.87 -3.23 -9.64
N ALA A 165 -11.98 -3.89 -9.98
CA ALA A 165 -13.32 -3.36 -9.71
C ALA A 165 -14.28 -4.43 -9.18
N SER A 166 -14.97 -4.11 -8.09
CA SER A 166 -15.90 -5.02 -7.41
C SER A 166 -17.08 -4.28 -6.79
N ARG A 167 -18.22 -4.97 -6.73
CA ARG A 167 -19.43 -4.53 -6.01
C ARG A 167 -19.43 -4.88 -4.52
N ILE A 168 -18.46 -5.66 -4.06
CA ILE A 168 -18.32 -6.12 -2.67
C ILE A 168 -17.10 -5.47 -2.04
N PHE A 169 -15.92 -5.76 -2.57
CA PHE A 169 -14.65 -5.24 -2.11
C PHE A 169 -13.58 -5.39 -3.19
N ALA A 170 -12.84 -4.32 -3.47
CA ALA A 170 -11.79 -4.32 -4.48
C ALA A 170 -10.42 -4.03 -3.85
N GLN A 171 -9.41 -4.79 -4.27
CA GLN A 171 -8.02 -4.67 -3.83
C GLN A 171 -7.07 -4.56 -5.02
N GLY A 172 -5.95 -3.86 -4.82
CA GLY A 172 -4.80 -3.94 -5.71
C GLY A 172 -5.11 -3.58 -7.16
N GLY A 173 -5.36 -2.31 -7.44
CA GLY A 173 -5.64 -1.85 -8.81
C GLY A 173 -4.51 -2.22 -9.77
N GLY A 174 -3.26 -2.08 -9.32
CA GLY A 174 -2.06 -2.56 -10.02
C GLY A 174 -1.70 -3.99 -9.60
N ILE A 175 -1.38 -4.13 -8.32
CA ILE A 175 -0.82 -5.36 -7.73
C ILE A 175 -1.61 -5.72 -6.48
N ASP A 176 -1.96 -6.99 -6.37
CA ASP A 176 -2.38 -7.61 -5.13
C ASP A 176 -1.36 -8.68 -4.72
N SER A 177 -0.88 -8.64 -3.47
CA SER A 177 0.21 -9.50 -3.00
C SER A 177 -0.04 -10.13 -1.62
N PRO A 178 -0.99 -11.09 -1.50
CA PRO A 178 -1.17 -11.92 -0.31
C PRO A 178 -0.15 -13.08 -0.18
N GLY A 179 0.71 -13.27 -1.19
CA GLY A 179 1.66 -14.38 -1.24
C GLY A 179 2.74 -14.39 -0.16
N SER A 180 3.49 -15.48 -0.11
CA SER A 180 4.49 -15.77 0.94
C SER A 180 5.76 -14.90 0.88
N ALA A 181 6.04 -14.24 -0.25
CA ALA A 181 7.14 -13.29 -0.39
C ALA A 181 6.92 -12.34 -1.58
N GLY A 182 7.11 -11.04 -1.35
CA GLY A 182 7.04 -9.99 -2.36
C GLY A 182 8.26 -9.07 -2.33
N GLY A 183 8.77 -8.72 -3.51
CA GLY A 183 9.83 -7.72 -3.67
C GLY A 183 9.62 -6.86 -4.91
N ILE A 184 9.66 -5.54 -4.75
CA ILE A 184 9.56 -4.57 -5.84
C ILE A 184 10.76 -3.63 -5.75
N SER A 185 11.59 -3.55 -6.79
CA SER A 185 12.71 -2.60 -6.84
C SER A 185 12.79 -1.85 -8.16
N ASP A 186 13.20 -0.60 -8.10
CA ASP A 186 13.49 0.22 -9.29
C ASP A 186 12.32 0.22 -10.30
N THR A 187 11.10 0.21 -9.79
CA THR A 187 9.89 -0.08 -10.56
C THR A 187 8.90 1.07 -10.43
N GLU A 188 8.18 1.33 -11.52
CA GLU A 188 7.10 2.31 -11.55
C GLU A 188 5.75 1.60 -11.42
N VAL A 189 4.98 1.93 -10.39
CA VAL A 189 3.59 1.51 -10.22
C VAL A 189 2.72 2.76 -10.35
N SER A 190 2.13 2.97 -11.52
CA SER A 190 1.51 4.25 -11.85
C SER A 190 0.17 4.21 -12.57
N GLY A 191 -0.71 5.15 -12.24
CA GLY A 191 -2.00 5.29 -12.90
C GLY A 191 -2.94 4.09 -12.72
N ASN A 192 -2.73 3.28 -11.69
CA ASN A 192 -3.59 2.14 -11.40
C ASN A 192 -4.82 2.57 -10.58
N HIS A 193 -5.92 1.84 -10.71
CA HIS A 193 -7.20 2.22 -10.14
C HIS A 193 -7.90 1.05 -9.45
N VAL A 194 -8.23 1.23 -8.17
CA VAL A 194 -9.11 0.31 -7.45
C VAL A 194 -10.49 0.94 -7.27
N VAL A 195 -11.55 0.20 -7.60
CA VAL A 195 -12.92 0.71 -7.68
C VAL A 195 -13.87 -0.18 -6.90
N TYR A 196 -14.57 0.40 -5.94
CA TYR A 196 -15.79 -0.17 -5.41
C TYR A 196 -17.01 0.43 -6.12
N ASP A 197 -17.72 -0.40 -6.89
CA ASP A 197 -18.89 -0.03 -7.71
C ASP A 197 -20.23 -0.60 -7.20
N GLY A 198 -20.25 -1.00 -5.92
CA GLY A 198 -21.42 -1.50 -5.22
C GLY A 198 -22.37 -0.40 -4.72
N ASP A 199 -23.51 -0.85 -4.21
CA ASP A 199 -24.60 -0.04 -3.65
C ASP A 199 -24.79 -0.24 -2.14
N ALA A 200 -24.21 -1.30 -1.57
CA ALA A 200 -24.26 -1.57 -0.15
C ALA A 200 -23.47 -0.55 0.66
N ALA A 201 -23.92 -0.32 1.89
CA ALA A 201 -23.05 0.30 2.90
C ALA A 201 -21.87 -0.66 3.21
N GLU A 202 -20.74 -0.12 3.67
CA GLU A 202 -19.58 -0.89 4.18
C GLU A 202 -18.67 -1.58 3.15
N GLY A 203 -18.91 -1.41 1.85
CA GLY A 203 -17.92 -1.83 0.84
C GLY A 203 -16.60 -1.05 0.91
N GLY A 204 -15.60 -1.46 0.13
CA GLY A 204 -14.29 -0.80 0.15
C GLY A 204 -13.43 -0.98 -1.10
N ALA A 205 -12.53 -0.02 -1.28
CA ALA A 205 -11.54 0.01 -2.34
C ALA A 205 -10.14 0.26 -1.73
N ALA A 206 -9.25 -0.71 -1.87
CA ALA A 206 -7.99 -0.78 -1.13
C ALA A 206 -6.80 -0.95 -2.08
N GLY A 207 -5.75 -0.12 -1.92
CA GLY A 207 -4.52 -0.34 -2.70
C GLY A 207 -4.68 0.01 -4.18
N GLY A 208 -4.83 1.29 -4.53
CA GLY A 208 -4.95 1.70 -5.93
C GLY A 208 -3.75 1.25 -6.77
N GLY A 209 -2.54 1.43 -6.24
CA GLY A 209 -1.32 0.82 -6.75
C GLY A 209 -1.17 -0.61 -6.26
N ILE A 210 -0.98 -0.78 -4.94
CA ILE A 210 -0.63 -2.05 -4.30
C ILE A 210 -1.57 -2.32 -3.11
N SER A 211 -2.20 -3.50 -3.08
CA SER A 211 -2.71 -4.11 -1.86
C SER A 211 -1.76 -5.22 -1.43
N ASN A 212 -1.46 -5.29 -0.14
CA ASN A 212 -0.51 -6.25 0.38
C ASN A 212 -0.99 -6.91 1.67
N ASP A 213 -1.06 -8.24 1.65
CA ASP A 213 -1.48 -9.09 2.77
C ASP A 213 -0.40 -10.12 3.14
N GLY A 214 0.78 -10.06 2.50
CA GLY A 214 1.94 -10.90 2.79
C GLY A 214 3.23 -10.10 3.01
N PRO A 215 4.39 -10.74 3.24
CA PRO A 215 5.65 -10.02 3.39
C PRO A 215 6.03 -9.27 2.11
N LEU A 216 6.25 -7.96 2.18
CA LEU A 216 6.62 -7.14 1.02
C LEU A 216 7.74 -6.13 1.31
N THR A 217 8.70 -6.06 0.41
CA THR A 217 9.70 -4.98 0.37
C THR A 217 9.59 -4.20 -0.94
N VAL A 218 9.48 -2.87 -0.84
CA VAL A 218 9.48 -1.93 -1.97
C VAL A 218 10.67 -0.98 -1.84
N THR A 219 11.59 -0.97 -2.80
CA THR A 219 12.84 -0.19 -2.72
C THR A 219 13.08 0.64 -3.97
N GLY A 220 13.55 1.88 -3.83
CA GLY A 220 14.02 2.68 -4.97
C GLY A 220 12.96 2.90 -6.07
N SER A 221 11.68 2.84 -5.69
CA SER A 221 10.56 2.73 -6.63
C SER A 221 9.73 4.01 -6.70
N ARG A 222 8.74 4.02 -7.59
CA ARG A 222 7.80 5.13 -7.73
C ARG A 222 6.37 4.61 -7.72
N LEU A 223 5.56 5.11 -6.78
CA LEU A 223 4.13 4.84 -6.67
C LEU A 223 3.38 6.14 -6.97
N THR A 224 3.00 6.33 -8.23
CA THR A 224 2.54 7.65 -8.71
C THR A 224 1.18 7.64 -9.39
N GLY A 225 0.29 8.57 -9.05
CA GLY A 225 -0.96 8.76 -9.79
C GLY A 225 -1.97 7.64 -9.64
N ASN A 226 -1.84 6.80 -8.60
CA ASN A 226 -2.76 5.69 -8.35
C ASN A 226 -4.00 6.19 -7.61
N THR A 227 -5.14 5.56 -7.87
CA THR A 227 -6.44 6.02 -7.38
C THR A 227 -7.18 4.89 -6.66
N ALA A 228 -7.81 5.22 -5.53
CA ALA A 228 -8.83 4.40 -4.89
C ALA A 228 -10.16 5.17 -4.90
N THR A 229 -11.24 4.53 -5.35
CA THR A 229 -12.54 5.18 -5.50
C THR A 229 -13.65 4.28 -4.98
N VAL A 230 -14.55 4.85 -4.19
CA VAL A 230 -15.81 4.22 -3.84
C VAL A 230 -16.99 5.00 -4.42
N THR A 231 -18.06 4.28 -4.74
CA THR A 231 -19.29 4.85 -5.28
C THR A 231 -19.97 5.78 -4.27
N PRO A 232 -20.55 6.92 -4.71
CA PRO A 232 -21.30 7.80 -3.82
C PRO A 232 -22.51 7.12 -3.16
N ARG A 233 -22.92 7.66 -2.01
CA ARG A 233 -24.08 7.26 -1.17
C ARG A 233 -23.93 5.94 -0.42
N THR A 234 -22.76 5.30 -0.45
CA THR A 234 -22.52 4.04 0.25
C THR A 234 -21.87 4.23 1.62
N ARG A 235 -21.27 5.41 1.88
CA ARG A 235 -20.42 5.66 3.07
C ARG A 235 -19.23 4.69 3.21
N SER A 236 -18.85 4.05 2.10
CA SER A 236 -17.73 3.11 1.98
C SER A 236 -16.36 3.76 2.19
N ILE A 237 -15.31 2.94 2.25
CA ILE A 237 -13.95 3.39 2.53
C ILE A 237 -13.05 3.22 1.30
N ALA A 238 -12.39 4.29 0.87
CA ALA A 238 -11.28 4.26 -0.09
C ALA A 238 -9.97 4.49 0.68
N PHE A 239 -9.00 3.59 0.55
CA PHE A 239 -7.78 3.71 1.35
C PHE A 239 -6.52 3.13 0.68
N GLY A 240 -5.36 3.71 0.99
CA GLY A 240 -4.08 3.28 0.45
C GLY A 240 -4.06 3.45 -1.06
N SER A 241 -4.36 4.65 -1.57
CA SER A 241 -4.42 4.85 -3.02
C SER A 241 -3.11 4.49 -3.73
N ALA A 242 -1.96 4.68 -3.07
CA ALA A 242 -0.68 4.16 -3.53
C ALA A 242 -0.47 2.72 -3.05
N ILE A 243 -0.49 2.52 -1.72
CA ILE A 243 -0.25 1.24 -1.07
C ILE A 243 -1.02 1.15 0.25
N ILE A 244 -1.65 -0.01 0.48
CA ILE A 244 -2.04 -0.44 1.83
C ILE A 244 -1.36 -1.75 2.20
N SER A 245 -0.96 -1.86 3.47
CA SER A 245 -0.46 -3.09 4.06
C SER A 245 -1.35 -3.64 5.18
N PHE A 246 -1.60 -4.94 5.12
CA PHE A 246 -2.24 -5.77 6.14
C PHE A 246 -1.28 -6.80 6.76
N PHE A 247 -0.03 -6.84 6.28
CA PHE A 247 1.06 -7.62 6.84
C PHE A 247 2.34 -6.77 6.98
N GLY A 248 3.43 -7.34 7.52
CA GLY A 248 4.74 -6.69 7.56
C GLY A 248 5.23 -6.23 6.19
N THR A 249 5.45 -4.92 6.04
CA THR A 249 5.91 -4.29 4.79
C THR A 249 7.00 -3.28 5.05
N THR A 250 8.03 -3.27 4.20
CA THR A 250 9.08 -2.25 4.20
C THR A 250 9.05 -1.46 2.90
N ILE A 251 8.99 -0.14 3.00
CA ILE A 251 9.13 0.81 1.89
C ILE A 251 10.42 1.59 2.12
N ARG A 252 11.36 1.53 1.18
CA ARG A 252 12.66 2.20 1.28
C ARG A 252 12.94 3.05 0.04
N ASP A 253 13.47 4.26 0.23
CA ASP A 253 13.98 5.12 -0.84
C ASP A 253 12.98 5.30 -2.00
N THR A 254 11.69 5.33 -1.68
CA THR A 254 10.61 5.26 -2.66
C THR A 254 9.86 6.59 -2.70
N VAL A 255 9.47 7.02 -3.91
CA VAL A 255 8.66 8.24 -4.10
C VAL A 255 7.20 7.85 -4.28
N ILE A 256 6.35 8.37 -3.41
CA ILE A 256 4.90 8.16 -3.40
C ILE A 256 4.24 9.50 -3.68
N SER A 257 3.71 9.69 -4.89
CA SER A 257 3.17 11.01 -5.29
C SER A 257 1.90 11.00 -6.10
N ASP A 258 1.13 12.07 -6.02
CA ASP A 258 -0.03 12.32 -6.88
C ASP A 258 -1.13 11.25 -6.76
N ASN A 259 -1.15 10.48 -5.67
CA ASN A 259 -2.14 9.42 -5.48
C ASN A 259 -3.40 9.99 -4.82
N ARG A 260 -4.57 9.44 -5.17
CA ARG A 260 -5.86 9.95 -4.70
C ARG A 260 -6.77 8.87 -4.14
N ALA A 261 -7.20 9.04 -2.89
CA ALA A 261 -8.33 8.31 -2.33
C ALA A 261 -9.58 9.19 -2.41
N PHE A 262 -10.67 8.65 -2.94
CA PHE A 262 -11.93 9.38 -3.11
C PHE A 262 -13.13 8.61 -2.56
N ALA A 263 -13.84 9.23 -1.61
CA ALA A 263 -15.04 8.68 -0.98
C ALA A 263 -16.01 9.80 -0.58
N ARG A 264 -17.00 10.11 -1.44
CA ARG A 264 -17.79 11.34 -1.27
C ARG A 264 -18.46 11.49 0.09
N GLU A 265 -19.33 10.56 0.46
CA GLU A 265 -20.02 10.52 1.77
C GLU A 265 -19.36 9.53 2.75
N GLY A 266 -18.22 8.97 2.37
CA GLY A 266 -17.53 7.89 3.09
C GLY A 266 -16.22 8.33 3.72
N ILE A 267 -15.25 7.41 3.77
CA ILE A 267 -13.94 7.67 4.36
C ILE A 267 -12.87 7.55 3.27
N ALA A 268 -12.11 8.61 3.04
CA ALA A 268 -10.92 8.59 2.19
C ALA A 268 -9.67 8.61 3.08
N ARG A 269 -8.84 7.56 3.00
CA ARG A 269 -7.55 7.47 3.72
C ARG A 269 -6.38 7.53 2.76
N GLY A 270 -5.29 8.09 3.27
CA GLY A 270 -4.03 8.43 2.58
C GLY A 270 -3.49 7.51 1.50
N ALA A 271 -2.50 8.04 0.80
CA ALA A 271 -1.73 7.28 -0.18
C ALA A 271 -1.05 6.05 0.43
N VAL A 272 -0.48 6.21 1.62
CA VAL A 272 0.13 5.12 2.40
C VAL A 272 -0.76 4.81 3.59
N ALA A 273 -1.23 3.57 3.70
CA ALA A 273 -2.07 3.15 4.80
C ALA A 273 -1.68 1.78 5.35
N ASN A 274 -2.12 1.48 6.57
CA ASN A 274 -2.02 0.15 7.15
C ASN A 274 -3.26 -0.22 7.97
N GLY A 275 -3.44 -1.53 8.16
CA GLY A 275 -4.45 -2.13 9.03
C GLY A 275 -3.94 -3.42 9.68
N ILE A 276 -2.63 -3.49 9.96
CA ILE A 276 -1.90 -4.69 10.38
C ILE A 276 -2.19 -4.98 11.86
N PRO A 277 -2.72 -6.17 12.23
CA PRO A 277 -2.70 -6.62 13.62
C PRO A 277 -1.26 -6.79 14.13
N GLU A 278 -0.97 -6.45 15.39
CA GLU A 278 0.40 -6.35 15.94
C GLU A 278 1.24 -7.63 15.72
N GLU A 279 0.61 -8.81 15.77
CA GLU A 279 1.26 -10.11 15.59
C GLU A 279 1.79 -10.35 14.16
N PHE A 280 1.28 -9.64 13.16
CA PHE A 280 1.65 -9.83 11.74
C PHE A 280 2.71 -8.82 11.25
N GLY A 281 3.16 -7.94 12.14
CA GLY A 281 4.32 -7.07 11.91
C GLY A 281 3.99 -5.59 11.84
N ARG A 282 4.83 -4.86 11.09
CA ARG A 282 4.86 -3.39 11.05
C ARG A 282 4.95 -2.90 9.61
N LEU A 283 4.36 -1.74 9.33
CA LEU A 283 4.70 -0.97 8.14
C LEU A 283 5.86 -0.03 8.44
N THR A 284 7.00 -0.24 7.78
CA THR A 284 8.19 0.58 7.93
C THR A 284 8.40 1.40 6.66
N VAL A 285 8.51 2.72 6.78
CA VAL A 285 8.80 3.64 5.67
C VAL A 285 10.08 4.39 5.98
N THR A 286 11.12 4.21 5.17
CA THR A 286 12.42 4.84 5.37
C THR A 286 12.95 5.51 4.11
N GLY A 287 13.46 6.73 4.25
CA GLY A 287 13.93 7.49 3.09
C GLY A 287 12.81 7.91 2.13
N GLY A 288 13.19 8.52 1.01
CA GLY A 288 12.26 8.85 -0.07
C GLY A 288 11.31 10.00 0.26
N ALA A 289 10.13 9.99 -0.37
CA ALA A 289 9.17 11.08 -0.25
C ALA A 289 7.72 10.63 -0.40
N VAL A 290 6.83 11.17 0.43
CA VAL A 290 5.37 11.07 0.31
C VAL A 290 4.85 12.47 0.03
N ARG A 291 4.46 12.76 -1.22
CA ARG A 291 4.13 14.14 -1.62
C ARG A 291 2.95 14.28 -2.55
N ASP A 292 2.27 15.41 -2.47
CA ASP A 292 1.22 15.78 -3.43
C ASP A 292 0.06 14.75 -3.50
N ASN A 293 -0.12 13.97 -2.44
CA ASN A 293 -1.20 12.99 -2.35
C ASN A 293 -2.48 13.61 -1.78
N VAL A 294 -3.64 13.05 -2.15
CA VAL A 294 -4.93 13.61 -1.78
C VAL A 294 -5.86 12.54 -1.20
N ALA A 295 -6.35 12.78 0.01
CA ALA A 295 -7.55 12.17 0.54
C ALA A 295 -8.73 13.13 0.34
N ASP A 296 -9.74 12.71 -0.42
CA ASP A 296 -10.87 13.56 -0.84
C ASP A 296 -12.22 12.94 -0.48
N ALA A 297 -12.90 13.53 0.51
CA ALA A 297 -14.19 13.08 1.00
C ALA A 297 -15.12 14.28 1.25
N PRO A 298 -15.69 14.92 0.21
CA PRO A 298 -16.38 16.21 0.33
C PRO A 298 -17.52 16.27 1.35
N GLN A 299 -18.20 15.15 1.63
CA GLN A 299 -19.32 15.04 2.57
C GLN A 299 -19.05 13.92 3.60
N GLY A 300 -17.79 13.55 3.79
CA GLY A 300 -17.37 12.42 4.59
C GLY A 300 -16.14 12.76 5.44
N VAL A 301 -15.22 11.81 5.58
CA VAL A 301 -14.01 11.97 6.38
C VAL A 301 -12.76 11.73 5.53
N ALA A 302 -11.96 12.77 5.34
CA ALA A 302 -10.65 12.68 4.68
C ALA A 302 -9.55 12.57 5.74
N GLN A 303 -8.65 11.60 5.57
CA GLN A 303 -7.74 11.14 6.61
C GLN A 303 -6.33 10.90 6.07
N GLY A 304 -5.34 11.61 6.60
CA GLY A 304 -3.93 11.31 6.36
C GLY A 304 -3.55 11.45 4.89
N GLY A 305 -3.74 12.61 4.25
CA GLY A 305 -3.58 12.78 2.79
C GLY A 305 -2.34 12.09 2.22
N GLY A 306 -1.21 12.21 2.92
CA GLY A 306 -0.01 11.39 2.67
C GLY A 306 -0.10 10.01 3.33
N ILE A 307 -0.08 9.98 4.66
CA ILE A 307 0.00 8.76 5.48
C ILE A 307 -1.20 8.66 6.42
N ALA A 308 -1.89 7.52 6.42
CA ALA A 308 -2.91 7.17 7.39
C ALA A 308 -2.50 5.91 8.15
N ASN A 309 -1.97 6.08 9.36
CA ASN A 309 -1.60 4.98 10.24
C ASN A 309 -2.80 4.55 11.09
N ASN A 310 -3.17 3.27 11.07
CA ASN A 310 -4.20 2.70 11.93
C ASN A 310 -3.76 1.38 12.57
N ALA A 311 -2.44 1.17 12.63
CA ALA A 311 -1.79 -0.01 13.18
C ALA A 311 -0.36 0.36 13.63
N LEU A 312 0.58 -0.59 13.64
CA LEU A 312 1.98 -0.34 13.95
C LEU A 312 2.74 0.20 12.74
N MET A 313 3.35 1.39 12.89
CA MET A 313 4.14 2.03 11.83
C MET A 313 5.41 2.67 12.38
N THR A 314 6.48 2.59 11.58
CA THR A 314 7.69 3.40 11.76
C THR A 314 7.96 4.20 10.50
N VAL A 315 8.24 5.50 10.67
CA VAL A 315 8.60 6.42 9.60
C VAL A 315 9.92 7.09 9.96
N THR A 316 10.91 7.03 9.09
CA THR A 316 12.24 7.61 9.36
C THR A 316 12.86 8.23 8.11
N ASP A 317 13.43 9.42 8.23
CA ASP A 317 14.11 10.10 7.11
C ASP A 317 13.19 10.30 5.88
N VAL A 318 11.92 10.64 6.11
CA VAL A 318 10.93 10.80 5.03
C VAL A 318 10.56 12.26 4.85
N LYS A 319 10.56 12.73 3.60
CA LYS A 319 9.95 14.01 3.24
C LYS A 319 8.45 13.82 2.97
N ILE A 320 7.61 14.38 3.84
CA ILE A 320 6.15 14.32 3.75
C ILE A 320 5.62 15.72 3.42
N SER A 321 5.33 15.99 2.14
CA SER A 321 5.09 17.38 1.70
C SER A 321 3.96 17.59 0.71
N GLY A 322 3.22 18.69 0.84
CA GLY A 322 2.18 19.07 -0.13
C GLY A 322 0.97 18.12 -0.16
N ASN A 323 0.84 17.22 0.81
CA ASN A 323 -0.29 16.31 0.87
C ASN A 323 -1.53 17.00 1.42
N ARG A 324 -2.70 16.54 0.98
CA ARG A 324 -3.98 17.22 1.21
C ARG A 324 -5.05 16.27 1.73
N ALA A 325 -5.70 16.64 2.83
CA ALA A 325 -6.99 16.09 3.23
C ALA A 325 -8.08 17.13 2.92
N VAL A 326 -9.10 16.77 2.13
CA VAL A 326 -10.15 17.68 1.66
C VAL A 326 -11.53 17.13 1.97
N ALA A 327 -12.35 17.88 2.70
CA ALA A 327 -13.71 17.49 3.07
C ALA A 327 -14.63 18.71 3.19
N LYS A 328 -15.18 19.17 2.05
CA LYS A 328 -15.94 20.43 1.93
C LYS A 328 -16.95 20.69 3.06
N ASP A 329 -17.87 19.75 3.24
CA ASP A 329 -18.98 19.76 4.20
C ASP A 329 -18.80 18.63 5.23
N GLY A 330 -17.56 18.15 5.40
CA GLY A 330 -17.22 16.97 6.19
C GLY A 330 -16.09 17.23 7.18
N THR A 331 -15.24 16.24 7.39
CA THR A 331 -14.10 16.30 8.32
C THR A 331 -12.79 15.98 7.62
N ALA A 332 -11.84 16.92 7.60
CA ALA A 332 -10.50 16.75 7.02
C ALA A 332 -9.46 16.66 8.14
N ARG A 333 -8.65 15.60 8.14
CA ARG A 333 -7.74 15.31 9.24
C ARG A 333 -6.41 14.80 8.76
N GLY A 334 -5.30 15.37 9.25
CA GLY A 334 -3.98 14.89 8.87
C GLY A 334 -3.68 15.16 7.41
N GLY A 335 -3.35 16.38 7.02
CA GLY A 335 -2.96 16.64 5.63
C GLY A 335 -1.75 15.79 5.23
N GLY A 336 -0.72 15.80 6.10
CA GLY A 336 0.47 14.96 6.00
C GLY A 336 0.21 13.56 6.56
N ILE A 337 0.01 13.49 7.88
CA ILE A 337 -0.10 12.23 8.63
C ILE A 337 -1.36 12.25 9.49
N ARG A 338 -2.10 11.14 9.50
CA ARG A 338 -3.08 10.83 10.55
C ARG A 338 -2.69 9.56 11.28
N VAL A 339 -2.70 9.61 12.61
CA VAL A 339 -2.59 8.45 13.51
C VAL A 339 -3.99 8.15 14.03
N GLY A 340 -4.58 7.04 13.59
CA GLY A 340 -5.92 6.61 13.95
C GLY A 340 -5.98 5.99 15.36
N PRO A 341 -7.19 5.60 15.81
CA PRO A 341 -7.44 5.12 17.18
C PRO A 341 -6.69 3.84 17.56
N PHE A 342 -6.26 3.05 16.58
CA PHE A 342 -5.44 1.84 16.78
C PHE A 342 -3.99 2.04 16.29
N GLY A 343 -3.64 3.26 15.89
CA GLY A 343 -2.34 3.59 15.36
C GLY A 343 -1.31 3.78 16.46
N THR A 344 -0.18 3.06 16.36
CA THR A 344 1.07 3.43 17.03
C THR A 344 2.06 3.85 15.95
N LEU A 345 2.54 5.09 16.03
CA LEU A 345 3.51 5.66 15.09
C LEU A 345 4.78 6.08 15.82
N ASP A 346 5.91 5.50 15.41
CA ASP A 346 7.25 6.01 15.71
C ASP A 346 7.75 6.82 14.50
N LEU A 347 7.92 8.13 14.67
CA LEU A 347 8.28 9.08 13.62
C LEU A 347 9.63 9.74 13.95
N LYS A 348 10.62 9.60 13.07
CA LYS A 348 11.98 10.07 13.34
C LYS A 348 12.60 10.80 12.15
N ASP A 349 13.41 11.82 12.42
CA ASP A 349 14.29 12.46 11.44
C ASP A 349 13.58 12.89 10.14
N SER A 350 12.29 13.25 10.22
CA SER A 350 11.44 13.47 9.04
C SER A 350 10.99 14.92 8.91
N HIS A 351 10.68 15.32 7.67
CA HIS A 351 10.23 16.67 7.32
C HIS A 351 8.77 16.67 6.85
N ILE A 352 7.88 17.22 7.67
CA ILE A 352 6.43 17.30 7.43
C ILE A 352 6.09 18.73 7.03
N THR A 353 6.07 19.00 5.72
CA THR A 353 6.14 20.37 5.18
C THR A 353 5.01 20.73 4.21
N GLY A 354 4.36 21.87 4.42
CA GLY A 354 3.39 22.40 3.45
C GLY A 354 2.17 21.51 3.21
N ASN A 355 1.81 20.65 4.15
CA ASN A 355 0.62 19.81 4.04
C ASN A 355 -0.64 20.61 4.44
N THR A 356 -1.80 20.22 3.93
CA THR A 356 -3.06 20.94 4.16
C THR A 356 -4.21 20.06 4.59
N ALA A 357 -4.99 20.50 5.57
CA ALA A 357 -6.33 19.98 5.86
C ALA A 357 -7.36 21.08 5.56
N ASP A 358 -8.30 20.81 4.66
CA ASP A 358 -9.25 21.80 4.17
C ASP A 358 -10.70 21.29 4.25
N ALA A 359 -11.50 21.94 5.09
CA ALA A 359 -12.93 21.67 5.26
C ALA A 359 -13.73 22.99 5.38
N PRO A 360 -13.99 23.71 4.26
CA PRO A 360 -14.61 25.03 4.25
C PRO A 360 -15.86 25.21 5.11
N ASN A 361 -16.74 24.21 5.18
CA ASN A 361 -17.98 24.25 5.96
C ASN A 361 -18.02 23.19 7.07
N GLY A 362 -16.87 22.60 7.42
CA GLY A 362 -16.79 21.44 8.31
C GLY A 362 -15.68 21.58 9.34
N THR A 363 -15.05 20.46 9.68
CA THR A 363 -13.96 20.41 10.66
C THR A 363 -12.66 20.04 9.97
N ALA A 364 -11.63 20.86 10.13
CA ALA A 364 -10.28 20.58 9.67
C ALA A 364 -9.30 20.54 10.86
N GLN A 365 -8.50 19.47 10.97
CA GLN A 365 -7.61 19.22 12.10
C GLN A 365 -6.24 18.69 11.66
N GLY A 366 -5.17 19.19 12.28
CA GLY A 366 -3.84 18.59 12.19
C GLY A 366 -3.29 18.56 10.76
N ALA A 367 -3.00 19.71 10.13
CA ALA A 367 -2.56 19.68 8.73
C ALA A 367 -1.21 18.97 8.55
N GLY A 368 -0.27 19.15 9.47
CA GLY A 368 0.95 18.35 9.51
C GLY A 368 0.65 16.94 10.01
N ILE A 369 0.27 16.85 11.29
CA ILE A 369 -0.05 15.60 11.97
C ILE A 369 -1.37 15.74 12.73
N ASP A 370 -2.24 14.75 12.59
CA ASP A 370 -3.44 14.58 13.39
C ASP A 370 -3.32 13.27 14.20
N ASN A 371 -3.31 13.36 15.53
CA ASN A 371 -3.34 12.21 16.43
C ASN A 371 -4.55 12.30 17.39
N PRO A 372 -5.76 11.92 16.95
CA PRO A 372 -6.93 11.93 17.79
C PRO A 372 -7.28 10.54 18.31
N GLU A 373 -8.31 10.49 19.15
CA GLU A 373 -9.15 9.29 19.32
C GLU A 373 -8.41 8.05 19.88
N GLY A 374 -7.24 8.21 20.51
CA GLY A 374 -6.56 7.11 21.19
C GLY A 374 -5.26 6.65 20.53
N GLY A 375 -4.83 7.31 19.44
CA GLY A 375 -3.56 7.00 18.79
C GLY A 375 -2.34 7.31 19.67
N VAL A 376 -1.26 6.57 19.43
CA VAL A 376 0.03 6.72 20.12
C VAL A 376 1.05 7.25 19.13
N LEU A 377 1.56 8.45 19.38
CA LEU A 377 2.60 9.09 18.58
C LEU A 377 3.86 9.28 19.41
N ARG A 378 4.98 8.75 18.94
CA ARG A 378 6.33 9.07 19.42
C ARG A 378 7.10 9.73 18.28
N ALA A 379 7.37 11.02 18.42
CA ALA A 379 8.06 11.79 17.39
C ALA A 379 9.39 12.34 17.93
N GLU A 380 10.49 12.00 17.26
CA GLU A 380 11.84 12.43 17.63
C GLU A 380 12.52 13.15 16.46
N HIS A 381 13.12 14.32 16.71
CA HIS A 381 13.96 15.03 15.71
C HIS A 381 13.28 15.35 14.37
N ASN A 382 11.97 15.65 14.39
CA ASN A 382 11.23 16.00 13.17
C ASN A 382 11.05 17.51 13.00
N GLU A 383 10.81 17.93 11.76
CA GLU A 383 10.44 19.29 11.40
C GLU A 383 9.00 19.35 10.86
N LEU A 384 8.12 20.08 11.54
CA LEU A 384 6.76 20.38 11.09
C LEU A 384 6.71 21.86 10.68
N LEU A 385 6.72 22.11 9.37
CA LEU A 385 6.89 23.45 8.81
C LEU A 385 5.79 23.81 7.80
N ARG A 386 5.18 25.00 7.94
CA ARG A 386 4.24 25.58 6.95
C ARG A 386 3.01 24.71 6.64
N ASN A 387 2.59 23.86 7.57
CA ASN A 387 1.36 23.11 7.42
C ASN A 387 0.15 24.01 7.71
N THR A 388 -0.92 23.87 6.94
CA THR A 388 -2.06 24.80 6.97
C THR A 388 -3.40 24.08 7.10
N VAL A 389 -4.14 24.42 8.15
CA VAL A 389 -5.54 24.04 8.34
C VAL A 389 -6.44 25.18 7.89
N THR A 390 -7.47 24.88 7.10
CA THR A 390 -8.48 25.84 6.66
C THR A 390 -9.89 25.30 6.84
N ALA A 391 -10.75 26.08 7.50
CA ALA A 391 -12.20 25.87 7.56
C ALA A 391 -12.86 27.25 7.65
N LYS A 392 -13.42 27.77 6.55
CA LYS A 392 -13.89 29.16 6.45
C LYS A 392 -15.08 29.44 7.37
N ASN A 393 -16.05 28.53 7.37
CA ASN A 393 -17.30 28.62 8.11
C ASN A 393 -17.40 27.51 9.17
N GLY A 394 -16.25 26.96 9.59
CA GLY A 394 -16.18 25.77 10.43
C GLY A 394 -15.02 25.80 11.41
N THR A 395 -14.58 24.64 11.87
CA THR A 395 -13.54 24.51 12.90
C THR A 395 -12.19 24.20 12.26
N ALA A 396 -11.16 25.00 12.54
CA ALA A 396 -9.80 24.84 12.02
C ALA A 396 -8.78 24.80 13.17
N GLN A 397 -8.25 23.62 13.50
CA GLN A 397 -7.40 23.42 14.68
C GLN A 397 -6.09 22.67 14.37
N GLY A 398 -4.98 23.09 14.99
CA GLY A 398 -3.73 22.32 14.94
C GLY A 398 -3.03 22.41 13.59
N GLY A 399 -2.40 23.55 13.29
CA GLY A 399 -1.70 23.73 12.01
C GLY A 399 -0.59 22.71 11.83
N GLY A 400 0.32 22.64 12.80
CA GLY A 400 1.37 21.64 12.87
C GLY A 400 0.80 20.30 13.34
N LEU A 401 0.26 20.27 14.57
CA LEU A 401 -0.20 19.07 15.23
C LEU A 401 -1.56 19.27 15.92
N TYR A 402 -2.47 18.32 15.75
CA TYR A 402 -3.68 18.19 16.57
C TYR A 402 -3.58 16.94 17.44
N HIS A 403 -3.92 17.05 18.72
CA HIS A 403 -3.94 15.94 19.68
C HIS A 403 -5.25 15.87 20.44
N ALA A 404 -5.81 14.66 20.55
CA ALA A 404 -6.97 14.37 21.40
C ALA A 404 -6.93 12.95 21.94
N GLU A 405 -7.50 12.76 23.13
CA GLU A 405 -7.68 11.43 23.71
C GLU A 405 -8.78 10.62 22.99
N GLY A 406 -8.69 9.30 23.14
CA GLY A 406 -9.71 8.37 22.67
C GLY A 406 -10.71 8.01 23.74
N VAL A 407 -11.94 7.78 23.31
CA VAL A 407 -12.99 7.20 24.16
C VAL A 407 -12.70 5.73 24.45
N LEU A 408 -12.13 5.00 23.47
CA LEU A 408 -11.89 3.56 23.59
C LEU A 408 -10.59 3.23 24.32
N ARG A 409 -9.55 4.06 24.16
CA ARG A 409 -8.22 3.87 24.74
C ARG A 409 -7.56 5.23 24.97
N PRO A 410 -6.76 5.39 26.04
CA PRO A 410 -5.99 6.61 26.24
C PRO A 410 -4.93 6.73 25.15
N GLY A 411 -5.03 7.80 24.35
CA GLY A 411 -4.02 8.16 23.35
C GLY A 411 -2.94 9.02 23.98
N SER A 412 -1.76 9.04 23.36
CA SER A 412 -0.64 9.87 23.81
C SER A 412 0.18 10.41 22.65
N THR A 413 0.75 11.59 22.87
CA THR A 413 1.75 12.18 21.99
C THR A 413 2.98 12.52 22.82
N THR A 414 4.12 11.92 22.48
CA THR A 414 5.43 12.28 23.04
C THR A 414 6.26 12.89 21.94
N LEU A 415 6.64 14.15 22.12
CA LEU A 415 7.55 14.86 21.25
C LEU A 415 8.91 14.98 21.97
N GLU A 416 9.98 14.71 21.22
CA GLU A 416 11.34 14.88 21.67
C GLU A 416 12.18 15.58 20.61
N ARG A 417 12.72 16.76 20.94
CA ARG A 417 13.66 17.52 20.09
C ARG A 417 13.13 17.81 18.69
N ASN A 418 11.82 18.04 18.54
CA ASN A 418 11.18 18.41 17.28
C ASN A 418 11.12 19.94 17.12
N THR A 419 10.98 20.40 15.87
CA THR A 419 10.77 21.81 15.52
C THR A 419 9.42 22.00 14.83
N ILE A 420 8.52 22.78 15.42
CA ILE A 420 7.16 23.05 14.92
C ILE A 420 7.01 24.55 14.68
N THR A 421 7.14 25.00 13.43
CA THR A 421 7.16 26.43 13.10
C THR A 421 6.39 26.80 11.84
N HIS A 422 5.97 28.07 11.77
CA HIS A 422 5.31 28.66 10.60
C HIS A 422 4.04 27.92 10.15
N ASN A 423 3.43 27.14 11.04
CA ASN A 423 2.18 26.45 10.76
C ASN A 423 0.99 27.39 11.00
N ARG A 424 -0.13 27.12 10.32
CA ARG A 424 -1.33 27.97 10.35
C ARG A 424 -2.59 27.18 10.61
N ALA A 425 -3.45 27.68 11.49
CA ALA A 425 -4.82 27.18 11.71
C ALA A 425 -5.76 28.34 12.09
N GLY A 426 -7.02 28.03 12.41
CA GLY A 426 -7.92 28.97 13.08
C GLY A 426 -7.60 29.11 14.57
N ASP A 427 -7.15 28.03 15.20
CA ASP A 427 -6.59 28.00 16.56
C ASP A 427 -5.54 26.88 16.69
N GLY A 428 -4.59 27.02 17.61
CA GLY A 428 -3.46 26.10 17.76
C GLY A 428 -2.62 26.05 16.49
N GLY A 429 -2.04 27.19 16.09
CA GLY A 429 -1.23 27.28 14.87
C GLY A 429 -0.12 26.24 14.84
N GLY A 430 0.63 26.12 15.93
CA GLY A 430 1.61 25.06 16.12
C GLY A 430 0.93 23.77 16.56
N ILE A 431 0.44 23.74 17.79
CA ILE A 431 -0.21 22.58 18.41
C ILE A 431 -1.61 22.96 18.91
N PHE A 432 -2.61 22.15 18.62
CA PHE A 432 -3.89 22.17 19.32
C PHE A 432 -4.05 20.90 20.15
N LYS A 433 -4.14 21.04 21.47
CA LYS A 433 -4.37 19.93 22.42
C LYS A 433 -5.80 19.98 22.93
N ALA A 434 -6.67 19.14 22.38
CA ALA A 434 -8.06 19.06 22.81
C ALA A 434 -8.20 18.35 24.17
N SER A 435 -7.49 17.25 24.38
CA SER A 435 -7.55 16.43 25.61
C SER A 435 -6.35 15.48 25.72
N GLY A 436 -6.31 14.57 26.70
CA GLY A 436 -5.30 13.52 26.81
C GLY A 436 -3.88 13.98 27.17
N VAL A 437 -2.93 13.04 27.06
CA VAL A 437 -1.53 13.25 27.41
C VAL A 437 -0.72 13.70 26.19
N LEU A 438 -0.09 14.86 26.31
CA LEU A 438 0.87 15.38 25.34
C LEU A 438 2.10 15.92 26.10
N THR A 439 3.28 15.41 25.75
CA THR A 439 4.55 15.74 26.41
C THR A 439 5.52 16.36 25.41
N LEU A 440 6.19 17.43 25.82
CA LEU A 440 7.26 18.10 25.07
C LEU A 440 8.59 17.92 25.82
N ASN A 441 9.63 17.44 25.12
CA ASN A 441 10.96 17.22 25.67
C ASN A 441 12.02 17.84 24.75
N GLY A 442 12.41 19.08 25.04
CA GLY A 442 13.38 19.82 24.22
C GLY A 442 12.85 20.23 22.84
N ASP A 443 11.53 20.26 22.66
CA ASP A 443 10.89 20.71 21.42
C ASP A 443 10.86 22.23 21.30
N VAL A 444 10.85 22.72 20.06
CA VAL A 444 10.73 24.14 19.72
C VAL A 444 9.40 24.37 19.00
N VAL A 445 8.48 25.09 19.65
CA VAL A 445 7.19 25.49 19.05
C VAL A 445 7.14 27.01 19.00
N ARG A 446 7.33 27.60 17.80
CA ARG A 446 7.39 29.05 17.62
C ARG A 446 6.96 29.52 16.24
N ASP A 447 6.69 30.81 16.09
CA ASP A 447 6.38 31.46 14.81
C ASP A 447 5.16 30.87 14.09
N ASN A 448 4.24 30.25 14.84
CA ASN A 448 3.00 29.71 14.30
C ASN A 448 1.86 30.73 14.39
N ARG A 449 0.81 30.55 13.58
CA ARG A 449 -0.33 31.48 13.53
C ARG A 449 -1.68 30.76 13.73
N PRO A 450 -2.58 31.29 14.58
CA PRO A 450 -2.46 32.55 15.32
C PRO A 450 -1.57 32.47 16.58
N ASN A 451 -1.31 31.27 17.08
CA ASN A 451 -0.59 31.01 18.33
C ASN A 451 0.28 29.75 18.21
N ASN A 452 1.21 29.57 19.14
CA ASN A 452 2.04 28.37 19.18
C ASN A 452 1.28 27.17 19.72
N CYS A 453 0.54 27.36 20.81
CA CYS A 453 -0.28 26.30 21.39
C CYS A 453 -1.67 26.80 21.80
N ALA A 454 -2.64 25.90 21.67
CA ALA A 454 -4.00 26.14 22.14
C ALA A 454 -4.63 24.86 22.71
N PRO A 455 -5.57 24.98 23.66
CA PRO A 455 -5.89 26.20 24.41
C PRO A 455 -4.70 26.72 25.24
N SER A 456 -4.74 27.99 25.64
CA SER A 456 -3.67 28.59 26.46
C SER A 456 -3.44 27.79 27.74
N GLY A 457 -2.19 27.45 28.04
CA GLY A 457 -1.81 26.66 29.21
C GLY A 457 -2.10 25.15 29.11
N ALA A 458 -2.73 24.67 28.04
CA ALA A 458 -3.06 23.26 27.88
C ALA A 458 -1.82 22.38 27.59
N VAL A 459 -0.77 22.96 27.00
CA VAL A 459 0.47 22.27 26.61
C VAL A 459 1.63 22.77 27.49
N PRO A 460 2.02 22.03 28.54
CA PRO A 460 3.15 22.39 29.38
C PRO A 460 4.45 22.55 28.56
N GLY A 461 5.21 23.60 28.84
CA GLY A 461 6.45 23.90 28.14
C GLY A 461 6.29 24.57 26.78
N CYS A 462 5.06 24.70 26.26
CA CYS A 462 4.82 25.51 25.07
C CYS A 462 4.62 26.98 25.49
N THR A 463 5.41 27.87 24.89
CA THR A 463 5.38 29.31 25.18
C THR A 463 5.04 30.10 23.92
N GLY A 464 4.31 31.21 24.08
CA GLY A 464 3.67 31.97 22.99
C GLY A 464 2.32 31.38 22.61
#